data_AF-A0A2T7L6S3-F1
#
_entry.id   AF-A0A2T7L6S3-F1
#
_cell.length_a   1.000
_cell.length_b   1.000
_cell.length_c   1.000
_cell.angle_alpha   90.00
_cell.angle_beta   90.00
_cell.angle_gamma   90.00
#
_symmetry.space_group_name_H-M   'P 1'
#
loop_
_entity.id
_entity.type
_entity.pdbx_description
1 polymer ?
#
loop_
_entity_poly.entity_id
_entity_poly.type
_entity_poly.pdbx_seq_one_letter_code
_entity_poly.pdbx_strand_id
1 'polypeptide(L)'
;MITTVLDTGPLAAALNAGDRRHAECGRFLATLAGRRLLPSPVPLGAVDASVIAVAERYGVKRVATLDRRHFTVVKPRHVPALTLLP
;
A
#
# COMPACT_ATOMS: atom_id res chain seq x y z
N MET A 1 14.03 -4.41 -10.69
CA MET A 1 12.76 -5.14 -10.44
C MET A 1 11.73 -4.19 -9.85
N ILE A 2 10.45 -4.33 -10.22
CA ILE A 2 9.34 -3.55 -9.64
C ILE A 2 9.05 -4.06 -8.24
N THR A 3 8.89 -3.15 -7.28
CA THR A 3 8.47 -3.46 -5.91
C THR A 3 7.31 -2.53 -5.53
N THR A 4 6.28 -3.08 -4.89
CA THR A 4 5.14 -2.31 -4.35
C THR A 4 4.94 -2.67 -2.87
N VAL A 5 4.83 -1.67 -2.01
CA VAL A 5 4.37 -1.87 -0.63
C VAL A 5 2.85 -1.96 -0.66
N LEU A 6 2.29 -3.00 -0.06
CA LEU A 6 0.85 -3.15 0.10
C LEU A 6 0.48 -2.64 1.49
N ASP A 7 -0.40 -1.65 1.53
CA ASP A 7 -1.22 -1.39 2.71
C ASP A 7 -2.19 -2.56 2.89
N THR A 8 -2.56 -2.82 4.14
CA THR A 8 -3.61 -3.75 4.53
C THR A 8 -4.96 -3.45 3.88
N GLY A 9 -5.30 -2.19 3.58
CA GLY A 9 -6.58 -1.79 2.98
C GLY A 9 -6.95 -2.54 1.68
N PRO A 10 -6.19 -2.40 0.57
CA PRO A 10 -6.47 -3.12 -0.67
C PRO A 10 -6.49 -4.64 -0.52
N LEU A 11 -5.65 -5.20 0.35
CA LEU A 11 -5.61 -6.64 0.59
C LEU A 11 -6.87 -7.11 1.34
N ALA A 12 -7.27 -6.39 2.39
CA ALA A 12 -8.48 -6.70 3.15
C ALA A 12 -9.73 -6.61 2.27
N ALA A 13 -9.84 -5.58 1.44
CA ALA A 13 -10.94 -5.44 0.49
C ALA A 13 -10.96 -6.59 -0.53
N ALA A 14 -9.80 -6.97 -1.08
CA ALA A 14 -9.72 -8.10 -2.01
C ALA A 14 -10.09 -9.45 -1.39
N LEU A 15 -9.85 -9.65 -0.08
CA LEU A 15 -10.15 -10.92 0.61
C LEU A 15 -11.58 -11.00 1.16
N ASN A 16 -12.26 -9.87 1.33
CA ASN A 16 -13.64 -9.83 1.83
C ASN A 16 -14.65 -9.74 0.67
N ALA A 17 -15.36 -10.83 0.37
CA ALA A 17 -16.36 -10.87 -0.70
C ALA A 17 -17.54 -9.89 -0.50
N GLY A 18 -17.79 -9.45 0.74
CA GLY A 18 -18.80 -8.44 1.05
C GLY A 18 -18.32 -6.98 0.90
N ASP A 19 -17.04 -6.75 0.63
CA ASP A 19 -16.51 -5.40 0.44
C ASP A 19 -16.91 -4.86 -0.94
N ARG A 20 -17.40 -3.61 -0.99
CA ARG A 20 -17.79 -2.95 -2.25
C ARG A 20 -16.64 -2.85 -3.26
N ARG A 21 -15.39 -2.86 -2.79
CA ARG A 21 -14.17 -2.78 -3.59
C ARG A 21 -13.51 -4.15 -3.83
N HIS A 22 -14.17 -5.25 -3.46
CA HIS A 22 -13.64 -6.61 -3.58
C HIS A 22 -13.13 -6.94 -4.98
N ALA A 23 -13.99 -6.80 -6.00
CA ALA A 23 -13.64 -7.14 -7.38
C ALA A 23 -12.55 -6.20 -7.94
N GLU A 24 -12.60 -4.91 -7.59
CA GLU A 24 -11.61 -3.92 -8.01
C GLU A 24 -10.23 -4.24 -7.44
N CYS A 25 -10.15 -4.45 -6.12
CA CYS A 25 -8.90 -4.76 -5.44
C CYS A 25 -8.34 -6.12 -5.88
N GLY A 26 -9.20 -7.13 -6.07
CA GLY A 26 -8.79 -8.44 -6.57
C GLY A 26 -8.16 -8.35 -7.97
N ARG A 27 -8.79 -7.61 -8.89
CA ARG A 27 -8.22 -7.38 -10.24
C ARG A 27 -6.93 -6.58 -10.18
N PHE A 28 -6.88 -5.51 -9.40
CA PHE A 28 -5.66 -4.71 -9.22
C PHE A 28 -4.49 -5.55 -8.68
N LEU A 29 -4.72 -6.37 -7.65
CA LEU A 29 -3.68 -7.24 -7.10
C LEU A 29 -3.21 -8.29 -8.12
N ALA A 30 -4.06 -8.72 -9.04
CA ALA A 30 -3.69 -9.62 -10.14
C ALA A 30 -2.80 -8.94 -11.19
N THR A 31 -2.85 -7.61 -11.35
CA THR A 31 -1.99 -6.88 -12.30
C THR A 31 -0.62 -6.49 -11.74
N LEU A 32 -0.42 -6.58 -10.43
CA LEU A 32 0.85 -6.21 -9.80
C LEU A 32 1.99 -7.16 -10.19
N ALA A 33 2.96 -6.63 -10.93
CA ALA A 33 4.21 -7.33 -11.22
C ALA A 33 5.29 -7.11 -10.14
N GLY A 34 6.16 -8.09 -9.97
CA GLY A 34 7.35 -7.98 -9.11
C GLY A 34 7.08 -8.21 -7.61
N ARG A 35 7.98 -7.70 -6.77
CA ARG A 35 8.00 -7.98 -5.32
C ARG A 35 6.92 -7.18 -4.60
N ARG A 36 6.24 -7.83 -3.65
CA ARG A 36 5.19 -7.23 -2.82
C ARG A 36 5.65 -7.24 -1.37
N LEU A 37 5.57 -6.10 -0.69
CA LEU A 37 5.94 -5.97 0.72
C LEU A 37 4.68 -5.62 1.51
N LEU A 38 4.27 -6.51 2.43
CA LEU A 38 3.17 -6.25 3.34
C LEU A 38 3.77 -6.01 4.74
N PRO A 39 3.61 -4.82 5.33
CA PRO A 39 3.98 -4.59 6.72
C PRO A 39 3.19 -5.51 7.65
N SER A 40 3.82 -5.95 8.75
CA SER A 40 3.09 -6.65 9.81
C SER A 40 1.97 -5.74 10.33
N PRO A 41 0.78 -6.28 10.68
CA PRO A 41 -0.23 -5.53 11.38
C PRO A 41 0.37 -4.87 12.62
N VAL A 42 0.06 -3.59 12.78
CA VAL A 42 0.42 -2.76 13.95
C VAL A 42 -0.86 -2.18 14.53
N PRO A 43 -0.87 -1.64 15.76
CA PRO A 43 -2.04 -0.97 16.32
C PRO A 43 -2.60 0.06 15.33
N LEU A 44 -3.94 0.17 15.27
CA LEU A 44 -4.71 0.86 14.21
C LEU A 44 -4.27 2.31 13.91
N GLY A 45 -3.55 2.99 14.81
CA GLY A 45 -3.00 4.33 14.59
C GLY A 45 -1.59 4.39 13.96
N ALA A 46 -0.86 3.27 13.87
CA ALA A 46 0.51 3.21 13.37
C ALA A 46 0.64 2.57 11.97
N VAL A 47 -0.49 2.15 11.38
CA VAL A 47 -0.51 1.36 10.14
C VAL A 47 0.10 2.16 8.98
N ASP A 48 -0.34 3.39 8.75
CA ASP A 48 0.16 4.24 7.67
C ASP A 48 1.66 4.55 7.83
N ALA A 49 2.08 4.85 9.06
CA ALA A 49 3.49 5.10 9.39
C ALA A 49 4.36 3.86 9.11
N SER A 50 3.84 2.66 9.36
CA SER A 50 4.57 1.41 9.07
C SER A 50 4.74 1.18 7.56
N VAL A 51 3.74 1.51 6.74
CA VAL A 51 3.82 1.44 5.27
C VAL A 51 4.88 2.40 4.76
N ILE A 52 4.90 3.64 5.26
CA ILE A 52 5.91 4.65 4.93
C ILE A 52 7.30 4.18 5.36
N ALA A 53 7.46 3.70 6.59
CA ALA A 53 8.73 3.22 7.10
C ALA A 53 9.29 2.04 6.27
N VAL A 54 8.42 1.11 5.83
CA VAL A 54 8.80 0.03 4.92
C VAL A 54 9.18 0.57 3.54
N ALA A 55 8.43 1.54 3.01
CA ALA A 55 8.76 2.16 1.73
C ALA A 55 10.12 2.85 1.77
N GLU A 56 10.42 3.60 2.83
CA GLU A 56 11.72 4.27 3.04
C GLU A 56 12.85 3.26 3.23
N ARG A 57 12.67 2.27 4.11
CA ARG A 57 13.69 1.25 4.41
C ARG A 57 14.16 0.49 3.18
N TYR A 58 13.25 0.24 2.22
CA TYR A 58 13.55 -0.52 1.01
C TYR A 58 13.65 0.34 -0.26
N GLY A 59 13.59 1.68 -0.14
CA GLY A 59 13.64 2.58 -1.28
C GLY A 59 12.48 2.40 -2.28
N VAL A 60 11.33 1.90 -1.82
CA VAL A 60 10.17 1.60 -2.67
C VAL A 60 9.39 2.88 -2.93
N LYS A 61 9.04 3.11 -4.19
CA LYS A 61 8.31 4.32 -4.62
C LYS A 61 6.80 4.12 -4.73
N ARG A 62 6.35 2.85 -4.81
CA ARG A 62 4.96 2.47 -5.06
C ARG A 62 4.31 1.96 -3.79
N VAL A 63 3.19 2.55 -3.40
CA VAL A 63 2.35 2.08 -2.29
C VAL A 63 0.97 1.78 -2.82
N ALA A 64 0.45 0.59 -2.55
CA ALA A 64 -0.94 0.26 -2.79
C ALA A 64 -1.77 0.54 -1.53
N THR A 65 -2.64 1.55 -1.50
CA THR A 65 -3.53 1.92 -0.38
C THR A 65 -4.90 2.40 -0.89
N LEU A 66 -5.93 2.21 -0.07
CA LEU A 66 -7.26 2.76 -0.29
C LEU A 66 -7.48 4.12 0.39
N ASP A 67 -6.55 4.53 1.27
CA ASP A 67 -6.57 5.82 1.93
C ASP A 67 -5.47 6.72 1.35
N ARG A 68 -5.82 7.53 0.36
CA ARG A 68 -4.83 8.44 -0.25
C ARG A 68 -4.54 9.65 0.62
N ARG A 69 -5.46 10.06 1.51
CA ARG A 69 -5.37 11.34 2.22
C ARG A 69 -4.18 11.33 3.16
N HIS A 70 -4.00 10.25 3.91
CA HIS A 70 -2.87 10.12 4.83
C HIS A 70 -1.52 10.00 4.13
N PHE A 71 -1.47 9.44 2.91
CA PHE A 71 -0.22 9.26 2.19
C PHE A 71 0.18 10.48 1.36
N THR A 72 -0.76 11.31 0.90
CA THR A 72 -0.45 12.52 0.13
C THR A 72 0.22 13.62 0.94
N VAL A 73 0.03 13.63 2.27
CA VAL A 73 0.59 14.66 3.15
C VAL A 73 2.01 14.33 3.64
N VAL A 74 2.50 13.12 3.35
CA VAL A 74 3.83 12.67 3.77
C VAL A 74 4.82 12.83 2.62
N LYS A 75 6.00 13.36 2.94
CA LYS A 75 7.16 13.41 2.05
C LYS A 75 8.18 12.34 2.47
N PRO A 76 8.30 11.20 1.75
CA PRO A 76 9.27 10.17 2.09
C PRO A 76 10.70 10.67 1.95
N ARG A 77 11.62 10.12 2.74
CA ARG A 77 13.04 10.50 2.74
C ARG A 77 13.76 10.32 1.39
N HIS A 78 13.28 9.42 0.54
CA HIS A 78 13.97 9.00 -0.70
C HIS A 78 13.31 9.47 -2.00
N VAL A 79 12.12 10.07 -1.95
CA VAL A 79 11.39 10.57 -3.13
C VAL A 79 10.53 11.79 -2.79
N PRO A 80 10.28 12.70 -3.74
CA PRO A 80 9.44 13.88 -3.48
C PRO A 80 7.98 13.51 -3.15
N ALA A 81 7.48 12.39 -3.68
CA ALA A 81 6.17 11.83 -3.38
C ALA A 81 6.14 10.32 -3.71
N LEU A 82 5.23 9.58 -3.08
CA LEU A 82 4.95 8.18 -3.42
C LEU A 82 4.04 8.10 -4.65
N THR A 83 4.22 7.06 -5.45
CA THR A 83 3.22 6.62 -6.43
C THR A 83 2.17 5.78 -5.70
N LEU A 84 0.97 6.33 -5.51
CA LEU A 84 -0.15 5.65 -4.86
C LEU A 84 -0.94 4.83 -5.86
N LEU A 85 -1.30 3.61 -5.45
CA LEU A 85 -2.01 2.59 -6.21
C LEU A 85 -3.05 1.92 -5.29
N PRO A 86 -3.99 1.09 -5.78
CA PRO A 86 -4.73 1.50 -6.96
C PRO A 86 -5.13 2.98 -6.86
#